data_AF-A0A6P0YID5-F1
#
_entry.id   AF-A0A6P0YID5-F1
#
_cell.length_a   1.000
_cell.length_b   1.000
_cell.length_c   1.000
_cell.angle_alpha   90.00
_cell.angle_beta   90.00
_cell.angle_gamma   90.00
#
_symmetry.space_group_name_H-M   'P 1'
#
loop_
_entity.id
_entity.type
_entity.pdbx_description
1 polymer ?
#
loop_
_entity_poly.entity_id
_entity_poly.type
_entity_poly.pdbx_seq_one_letter_code
_entity_poly.pdbx_strand_id
1 'polypeptide(L)'
;MFFLGIGFLILGLILAIVSGIWGLVQAFSEGTLWGVAYLFIPFAFVIFYLTNWSQRKIRKNFILMIIGLILSLVGSGALGNHITNNFVVNSANIPENPTITTNSENTAKNIETTEVISDPFIPSINGSEITSVVSIFF
;
A
#
# COMPACT_ATOMS: atom_id res chain seq x y z
N MET A 1 9.72 -21.52 5.22
CA MET A 1 9.94 -20.94 3.87
C MET A 1 9.64 -19.45 3.83
N PHE A 2 8.51 -18.97 4.35
CA PHE A 2 8.16 -17.53 4.38
C PHE A 2 9.23 -16.63 5.04
N PHE A 3 9.66 -16.95 6.27
CA PHE A 3 10.69 -16.20 6.99
C PHE A 3 12.07 -16.21 6.30
N LEU A 4 12.35 -17.23 5.48
CA LEU A 4 13.59 -17.28 4.70
C LEU A 4 13.50 -16.30 3.51
N GLY A 5 12.37 -16.29 2.80
CA GLY A 5 12.12 -15.39 1.68
C GLY A 5 12.17 -13.91 2.07
N ILE A 6 11.54 -13.54 3.20
CA ILE A 6 11.59 -12.15 3.69
C ILE A 6 13.02 -11.72 4.06
N GLY A 7 13.81 -12.64 4.62
CA GLY A 7 15.22 -12.39 4.95
C GLY A 7 16.05 -12.09 3.70
N PHE A 8 15.95 -12.93 2.66
CA PHE A 8 16.65 -12.72 1.39
C PHE A 8 16.20 -11.45 0.66
N LEU A 9 14.90 -11.10 0.73
CA LEU A 9 14.37 -9.87 0.16
C LEU A 9 15.02 -8.65 0.83
N ILE A 10 14.92 -8.56 2.16
CA ILE A 10 15.46 -7.43 2.92
C ILE A 10 16.98 -7.31 2.70
N LEU A 11 17.69 -8.44 2.73
CA LEU A 11 19.14 -8.44 2.51
C LEU A 11 19.50 -7.97 1.10
N GLY A 12 18.82 -8.48 0.08
CA GLY A 12 19.00 -8.05 -1.31
C GLY A 12 18.69 -6.57 -1.51
N LEU A 13 17.64 -6.06 -0.86
CA LEU A 13 17.25 -4.65 -0.90
C LEU A 13 18.30 -3.75 -0.25
N ILE A 14 18.83 -4.16 0.92
CA ILE A 14 19.92 -3.43 1.59
C ILE A 14 21.15 -3.38 0.69
N LEU A 15 21.54 -4.51 0.09
CA LEU A 15 22.66 -4.55 -0.85
C LEU A 15 22.43 -3.63 -2.06
N ALA A 16 21.23 -3.61 -2.61
CA ALA A 16 20.86 -2.75 -3.73
C ALA A 16 20.94 -1.26 -3.35
N ILE A 17 20.45 -0.89 -2.16
CA ILE A 17 20.52 0.49 -1.66
C ILE A 17 21.98 0.91 -1.41
N VAL A 18 22.75 0.09 -0.71
CA VAL A 18 24.15 0.38 -0.38
C VAL A 18 24.99 0.53 -1.65
N SER A 19 24.84 -0.39 -2.60
CA SER A 19 25.53 -0.31 -3.90
C SER A 19 25.06 0.89 -4.73
N GLY A 20 23.77 1.23 -4.70
CA GLY A 20 23.23 2.42 -5.36
C GLY A 20 23.85 3.72 -4.82
N ILE A 21 23.85 3.89 -3.50
CA ILE A 21 24.43 5.07 -2.84
C ILE A 21 25.93 5.15 -3.12
N TRP A 22 26.65 4.03 -3.00
CA TRP A 22 28.08 3.98 -3.28
C TRP A 22 28.41 4.24 -4.75
N GLY A 23 27.50 3.87 -5.67
CA GLY A 23 27.59 4.19 -7.09
C GLY A 23 27.40 5.67 -7.35
N LEU A 24 26.45 6.29 -6.66
CA LEU A 24 26.19 7.73 -6.72
C LEU A 24 27.40 8.54 -6.22
N VAL A 25 28.00 8.14 -5.09
CA VAL A 25 29.20 8.79 -4.57
C VAL A 25 30.37 8.71 -5.57
N GLN A 26 30.56 7.55 -6.21
CA GLN A 26 31.56 7.40 -7.27
C GLN A 26 31.25 8.28 -8.49
N ALA A 27 29.98 8.46 -8.84
CA ALA A 27 29.59 9.36 -9.93
C ALA A 27 29.94 10.81 -9.63
N PHE A 28 29.70 11.29 -8.41
CA PHE A 28 30.15 12.61 -7.98
C PHE A 28 31.68 12.73 -7.91
N SER A 29 32.38 11.65 -7.56
CA SER A 29 33.85 11.63 -7.54
C SER A 29 34.48 11.74 -8.94
N GLU A 30 33.82 11.23 -9.98
CA GLU A 30 34.29 11.36 -11.36
C GLU A 30 33.98 12.76 -11.92
N GLY A 31 32.85 13.35 -11.51
CA GLY A 31 32.55 14.75 -11.78
C GLY A 31 31.12 15.14 -11.41
N THR A 32 30.92 16.42 -11.08
CA THR A 32 29.60 16.96 -10.69
C THR A 32 28.54 16.73 -11.76
N LEU A 33 28.91 16.81 -13.04
CA LEU A 33 28.00 16.56 -14.16
C LEU A 33 27.48 15.11 -14.16
N TRP A 34 28.34 14.14 -13.87
CA TRP A 34 27.96 12.73 -13.77
C TRP A 34 27.07 12.46 -12.57
N GLY A 35 27.37 13.04 -11.41
CA GLY A 35 26.52 12.92 -10.22
C GLY A 35 25.12 13.50 -10.42
N VAL A 36 25.02 14.69 -11.03
CA VAL A 36 23.72 15.32 -11.33
C VAL A 36 22.94 14.53 -12.38
N ALA A 37 23.61 14.06 -13.44
CA ALA A 37 22.99 13.19 -14.43
C ALA A 37 22.44 11.91 -13.79
N TYR A 38 23.21 11.30 -12.88
CA TYR A 38 22.79 10.09 -12.14
C TYR A 38 21.52 10.31 -11.31
N LEU A 39 21.29 11.53 -10.79
CA LEU A 39 20.16 11.86 -9.93
C LEU A 39 18.90 12.24 -10.72
N PHE A 40 19.05 12.96 -11.82
CA PHE A 40 17.93 13.45 -12.64
C PHE A 40 17.50 12.48 -13.74
N ILE A 41 18.42 11.66 -14.23
CA ILE A 41 18.16 10.77 -15.37
C ILE A 41 18.19 9.33 -14.86
N PRO A 42 17.04 8.65 -14.78
CA PRO A 42 16.97 7.29 -14.26
C PRO A 42 17.75 6.27 -15.10
N PHE A 43 18.18 6.62 -16.32
CA PHE A 43 19.03 5.77 -17.17
C PHE A 43 20.51 6.19 -17.18
N ALA A 44 20.87 7.32 -16.56
CA ALA A 44 22.26 7.77 -16.54
C ALA A 44 23.16 6.84 -15.74
N PHE A 45 22.61 6.07 -14.78
CA PHE A 45 23.40 5.04 -14.09
C PHE A 45 23.98 4.02 -15.08
N VAL A 46 23.20 3.58 -16.07
CA VAL A 46 23.64 2.59 -17.07
C VAL A 46 24.79 3.16 -17.89
N ILE A 47 24.63 4.40 -18.37
CA ILE A 47 25.65 5.08 -19.17
C ILE A 47 26.92 5.29 -18.34
N PHE A 48 26.79 5.75 -17.09
CA PHE A 48 27.91 5.91 -16.17
C PHE A 48 28.69 4.60 -15.97
N TYR A 49 27.99 3.49 -15.75
CA TYR A 49 28.62 2.19 -15.59
C TYR A 49 29.30 1.71 -16.88
N LEU A 50 28.70 1.95 -18.06
CA LEU A 50 29.31 1.61 -19.35
C LEU A 50 30.58 2.45 -19.62
N THR A 51 30.50 3.76 -19.42
CA THR A 51 31.62 4.68 -19.64
C THR A 51 32.79 4.38 -18.69
N ASN A 52 32.48 4.12 -17.42
CA ASN A 52 33.50 3.89 -16.39
C ASN A 52 33.76 2.40 -16.10
N TRP A 53 33.39 1.51 -17.02
CA TRP A 53 33.53 0.05 -16.85
C TRP A 53 34.99 -0.41 -16.67
N SER A 54 35.94 0.37 -17.17
CA SER A 54 37.38 0.13 -16.99
C SER A 54 37.81 0.19 -15.51
N GLN A 55 37.10 0.98 -14.69
CA GLN A 55 37.43 1.10 -13.28
C GLN A 55 36.95 -0.13 -12.49
N ARG A 56 37.90 -0.89 -11.93
CA ARG A 56 37.60 -2.09 -11.11
C ARG A 56 36.64 -1.82 -9.94
N LYS A 57 36.69 -0.62 -9.34
CA LYS A 57 35.84 -0.24 -8.19
C LYS A 57 34.37 -0.12 -8.61
N ILE A 58 34.12 0.58 -9.72
CA ILE A 58 32.79 0.80 -10.29
C ILE A 58 32.19 -0.53 -10.75
N ARG A 59 32.99 -1.39 -11.42
CA ARG A 59 32.55 -2.72 -11.86
C ARG A 59 32.12 -3.62 -10.70
N LYS A 60 32.90 -3.64 -9.61
CA LYS A 60 32.54 -4.42 -8.41
C LYS A 60 31.21 -3.95 -7.82
N ASN A 61 31.02 -2.64 -7.74
CA ASN A 61 29.82 -2.06 -7.18
C ASN A 61 28.57 -2.39 -8.02
N PHE A 62 28.70 -2.33 -9.35
CA PHE A 62 27.65 -2.75 -10.28
C PHE A 62 27.29 -4.23 -10.10
N ILE A 63 28.30 -5.11 -9.97
CA ILE A 63 28.07 -6.54 -9.74
C ILE A 63 27.36 -6.79 -8.41
N LEU A 64 27.74 -6.07 -7.34
CA LEU A 64 27.02 -6.14 -6.05
C LEU A 64 25.55 -5.73 -6.20
N MET A 65 25.28 -4.68 -6.97
CA MET A 65 23.91 -4.23 -7.23
C MET A 65 23.11 -5.32 -7.94
N ILE A 66 23.66 -5.92 -9.00
CA ILE A 66 23.01 -7.03 -9.74
C ILE A 66 22.79 -8.24 -8.83
N ILE A 67 23.77 -8.63 -8.02
CA ILE A 67 23.63 -9.71 -7.03
C ILE A 67 22.49 -9.40 -6.06
N GLY A 68 22.44 -8.19 -5.51
CA GLY A 68 21.40 -7.77 -4.57
C GLY A 68 20.01 -7.80 -5.21
N LEU A 69 19.90 -7.36 -6.46
CA LEU A 69 18.66 -7.35 -7.23
C LEU A 69 18.16 -8.76 -7.52
N ILE A 70 19.03 -9.67 -7.96
CA ILE A 70 18.70 -11.08 -8.18
C ILE A 70 18.28 -11.72 -6.85
N LEU A 71 19.03 -11.47 -5.78
CA LEU A 71 18.73 -12.03 -4.46
C LEU A 71 17.37 -11.55 -3.94
N SER A 72 17.05 -10.27 -4.13
CA SER A 72 15.75 -9.69 -3.80
C SER A 72 14.63 -10.28 -4.65
N LEU A 73 14.88 -10.55 -5.94
CA LEU A 73 13.91 -11.15 -6.85
C LEU A 73 13.58 -12.59 -6.46
N VAL A 74 14.61 -13.37 -6.11
CA VAL A 74 14.45 -14.74 -5.58
C VAL A 74 13.70 -14.73 -4.25
N GLY A 75 14.03 -13.81 -3.35
CA GLY A 75 13.30 -13.61 -2.09
C GLY A 75 11.83 -13.25 -2.31
N SER A 76 11.55 -12.37 -3.28
CA SER A 76 10.19 -11.97 -3.65
C SER A 76 9.39 -13.13 -4.25
N GLY A 77 9.99 -13.96 -5.10
CA GLY A 77 9.33 -15.14 -5.66
C GLY A 77 8.93 -16.16 -4.58
N ALA A 78 9.81 -16.36 -3.58
CA ALA A 78 9.52 -17.23 -2.44
C ALA A 78 8.41 -16.67 -1.52
N LEU A 79 8.28 -15.35 -1.41
CA LEU A 79 7.25 -14.68 -0.60
C LEU A 79 5.91 -14.54 -1.34
N GLY A 80 5.95 -14.27 -2.65
CA GLY A 80 4.79 -13.98 -3.50
C GLY A 80 3.77 -15.11 -3.52
N ASN A 81 4.24 -16.37 -3.53
CA ASN A 81 3.38 -17.56 -3.48
C ASN A 81 2.49 -17.61 -2.23
N HIS A 82 2.87 -16.95 -1.12
CA HIS A 82 2.06 -16.94 0.09
C HIS A 82 1.03 -15.81 0.11
N ILE A 83 1.27 -14.72 -0.63
CA ILE A 83 0.40 -13.55 -0.67
C ILE A 83 -0.74 -13.78 -1.69
N THR A 84 -0.44 -14.36 -2.85
CA THR A 84 -1.44 -14.62 -3.90
C THR A 84 -2.55 -15.56 -3.45
N ASN A 85 -2.22 -16.63 -2.72
CA ASN A 85 -3.23 -17.58 -2.25
C ASN A 85 -4.27 -16.92 -1.32
N ASN A 86 -3.85 -16.02 -0.43
CA ASN A 86 -4.77 -15.33 0.47
C ASN A 86 -5.63 -14.28 -0.25
N PHE A 87 -5.08 -13.58 -1.25
CA PHE A 87 -5.85 -12.65 -2.08
C PHE A 87 -6.87 -13.37 -2.97
N VAL A 88 -6.48 -14.45 -3.63
CA VAL A 88 -7.38 -15.22 -4.50
C VAL A 88 -8.52 -15.86 -3.71
N VAL A 89 -8.24 -16.44 -2.54
CA VAL A 89 -9.28 -17.03 -1.68
C VAL A 89 -10.23 -15.96 -1.15
N ASN A 90 -9.75 -14.76 -0.78
CA ASN A 90 -10.63 -13.67 -0.35
C ASN A 90 -11.48 -13.09 -1.49
N SER A 91 -10.95 -13.04 -2.71
CA SER A 91 -11.71 -12.61 -3.89
C SER A 91 -12.78 -13.61 -4.32
N ALA A 92 -12.54 -14.92 -4.13
CA ALA A 92 -13.52 -15.96 -4.40
C ALA A 92 -14.66 -16.02 -3.36
N ASN A 93 -14.50 -15.33 -2.22
CA ASN A 93 -15.52 -15.17 -1.20
C ASN A 93 -16.25 -13.80 -1.27
N ILE A 94 -16.04 -13.03 -2.34
CA ILE A 94 -16.87 -11.85 -2.61
C ILE A 94 -18.26 -12.38 -3.01
N PRO A 95 -19.33 -12.05 -2.27
CA PRO A 95 -20.68 -12.45 -2.65
C PRO A 95 -20.96 -11.89 -4.05
N GLU A 96 -21.08 -12.79 -5.01
CA GLU A 96 -21.62 -12.49 -6.33
C GLU A 96 -23.01 -11.92 -6.08
N ASN A 97 -23.21 -10.65 -6.43
CA ASN A 97 -24.42 -9.82 -6.23
C ASN A 97 -24.39 -8.94 -4.97
N PRO A 98 -24.12 -7.63 -5.08
CA PRO A 98 -24.71 -6.68 -4.16
C PRO A 98 -26.23 -6.76 -4.39
N THR A 99 -26.92 -7.63 -3.65
CA THR A 99 -28.37 -7.55 -3.56
C THR A 99 -28.67 -6.21 -2.91
N ILE A 100 -28.93 -5.19 -3.73
CA ILE A 100 -29.61 -3.99 -3.29
C ILE A 100 -30.97 -4.49 -2.80
N THR A 101 -31.11 -4.68 -1.51
CA THR A 101 -32.40 -4.98 -0.89
C THR A 101 -33.24 -3.71 -1.00
N THR A 102 -33.92 -3.52 -2.13
CA THR A 102 -35.04 -2.58 -2.21
C THR A 102 -36.15 -3.16 -1.34
N ASN A 103 -36.19 -2.73 -0.08
CA ASN A 103 -37.29 -3.00 0.85
C ASN A 103 -38.56 -2.30 0.33
N SER A 104 -39.22 -2.90 -0.66
CA SER A 104 -40.52 -2.46 -1.18
C SER A 104 -41.51 -3.61 -1.10
N GLU A 105 -41.64 -4.23 0.08
CA GLU A 105 -42.64 -5.29 0.29
C GLU A 105 -43.10 -5.40 1.75
N ASN A 106 -43.33 -4.26 2.41
CA ASN A 106 -43.97 -4.24 3.75
C ASN A 106 -45.07 -3.17 3.90
N THR A 107 -45.72 -2.80 2.80
CA THR A 107 -46.84 -1.86 2.80
C THR A 107 -48.10 -2.48 2.20
N ALA A 108 -48.56 -3.64 2.70
CA ALA A 108 -49.92 -4.13 2.41
C ALA A 108 -50.36 -5.35 3.26
N LYS A 109 -49.99 -5.47 4.54
CA LYS A 109 -50.61 -6.51 5.38
C LYS A 109 -50.53 -6.29 6.89
N ASN A 110 -50.81 -5.07 7.37
CA ASN A 110 -51.21 -4.90 8.77
C ASN A 110 -51.90 -3.55 8.98
N ILE A 111 -53.09 -3.42 8.42
CA ILE A 111 -54.07 -2.41 8.85
C ILE A 111 -55.36 -3.19 9.11
N GLU A 112 -56.00 -2.86 10.26
CA GLU A 112 -57.14 -3.49 10.94
C GLU A 112 -56.79 -4.64 11.90
N THR A 113 -57.14 -4.65 13.20
CA THR A 113 -58.03 -3.79 14.00
C THR A 113 -57.87 -4.21 15.49
N THR A 114 -57.60 -3.23 16.38
CA THR A 114 -58.19 -3.04 17.74
C THR A 114 -57.81 -4.09 18.82
N GLU A 115 -57.28 -3.78 20.02
CA GLU A 115 -57.79 -2.89 21.07
C GLU A 115 -56.69 -2.42 22.04
N VAL A 116 -56.72 -1.12 22.34
CA VAL A 116 -56.72 -0.49 23.68
C VAL A 116 -56.01 -1.28 24.80
N ILE A 117 -54.92 -0.72 25.36
CA ILE A 117 -54.78 -0.44 26.80
C ILE A 117 -53.61 0.57 26.98
N SER A 118 -53.95 1.60 27.75
CA SER A 118 -53.25 2.82 28.11
C SER A 118 -51.84 2.69 28.68
N ASP A 119 -50.97 3.61 28.25
CA ASP A 119 -49.75 4.03 28.94
C ASP A 119 -49.98 4.29 30.44
N PRO A 120 -48.93 4.08 31.25
CA PRO A 120 -48.52 5.20 32.09
C PRO A 120 -47.00 5.43 32.10
N PHE A 121 -46.64 6.70 31.99
CA PHE A 121 -45.36 7.30 32.41
C PHE A 121 -44.10 6.98 31.58
N ILE A 122 -43.57 8.00 30.89
CA ILE A 122 -42.35 8.78 31.26
C ILE A 122 -42.23 9.98 30.27
N PRO A 123 -41.80 11.18 30.72
CA PRO A 123 -42.28 12.47 30.21
C PRO A 123 -41.43 13.11 29.09
N SER A 124 -42.16 13.79 28.20
CA SER A 124 -41.87 15.11 27.57
C SER A 124 -40.44 15.64 27.68
N ILE A 125 -39.67 15.52 26.59
CA ILE A 125 -38.57 16.44 26.29
C ILE A 125 -39.11 17.45 25.28
N ASN A 126 -39.49 18.62 25.79
CA ASN A 126 -40.04 19.71 25.00
C ASN A 126 -38.98 20.32 24.08
N GLY A 127 -39.33 20.41 22.79
CA GLY A 127 -38.55 21.00 21.71
C GLY A 127 -38.46 22.53 21.76
N SER A 128 -37.81 23.06 22.81
CA SER A 128 -37.56 24.49 22.97
C SER A 128 -36.13 24.86 23.39
N GLU A 129 -35.21 23.90 23.52
CA GLU A 129 -33.81 24.18 23.93
C GLU A 129 -32.74 23.93 22.85
N ILE A 130 -33.08 23.38 21.68
CA ILE A 130 -32.07 23.16 20.62
C ILE A 130 -31.79 24.44 19.82
N THR A 131 -32.67 25.44 19.89
CA THR A 131 -32.48 26.75 19.23
C THR A 131 -31.47 27.66 19.92
N SER A 132 -31.01 27.34 21.13
CA SER A 132 -29.96 28.12 21.82
C SER A 132 -28.53 27.59 21.62
N VAL A 133 -28.37 26.41 21.01
CA VAL A 133 -27.05 25.83 20.73
C VAL A 133 -26.56 26.21 19.32
N VAL A 134 -27.48 26.58 18.42
CA VAL A 134 -27.17 26.94 17.03
C VAL A 134 -26.67 28.38 16.88
N SER A 135 -26.99 29.29 17.80
CA SER A 135 -26.58 30.71 17.77
C SER A 135 -25.22 31.01 18.41
N ILE A 136 -24.48 29.97 18.86
CA ILE A 136 -23.09 30.10 19.34
C ILE A 136 -22.07 29.79 18.21
N PHE A 137 -22.53 29.35 17.03
CA PHE A 137 -21.64 29.05 15.91
C PHE A 137 -21.85 29.84 14.63
N PHE A 138 -22.94 30.59 14.43
CA PHE A 138 -23.10 31.53 13.30
C PHE A 138 -24.09 32.66 13.59
#